data_AF-A0A3E0KL98-F1
#
_entry.id   AF-A0A3E0KL98-F1
#
_cell.length_a   1.000
_cell.length_b   1.000
_cell.length_c   1.000
_cell.angle_alpha   90.00
_cell.angle_beta   90.00
_cell.angle_gamma   90.00
#
_symmetry.space_group_name_H-M   'P 1'
#
loop_
_entity.id
_entity.type
_entity.pdbx_description
1 polymer ?
#
loop_
_entity_poly.entity_id
_entity_poly.type
_entity_poly.pdbx_seq_one_letter_code
_entity_poly.pdbx_strand_id
1 'polypeptide(L)'
;MPRVTVVLPWHLVRLSGSGGKAVAVDVPAPPGEEVTLGDVVDALARQHPVLGTALREPIPTAGPAGSSGWRLRPYIRAFAGTHDLTASGLEARLPRECLDGNEPVRLVGAIAGGSPGSEPGSRKEMAAPGE
;
A
#
# COMPACT_ATOMS: atom_id res chain seq x y z
N MET A 1 -3.37 19.82 -1.11
CA MET A 1 -3.64 18.40 -0.83
C MET A 1 -3.13 17.59 -2.00
N PRO A 2 -1.96 16.94 -1.89
CA PRO A 2 -1.50 16.04 -2.94
C PRO A 2 -2.41 14.82 -3.03
N ARG A 3 -2.69 14.40 -4.27
CA ARG A 3 -3.48 13.20 -4.57
C ARG A 3 -2.52 12.06 -4.87
N VAL A 4 -2.38 11.15 -3.93
CA VAL A 4 -1.43 10.03 -4.00
C VAL A 4 -2.17 8.76 -4.41
N THR A 5 -1.59 8.01 -5.35
CA THR A 5 -2.10 6.68 -5.70
C THR A 5 -1.39 5.63 -4.87
N VAL A 6 -2.16 4.83 -4.14
CA VAL A 6 -1.65 3.72 -3.34
C VAL A 6 -2.03 2.40 -3.98
N VAL A 7 -1.03 1.55 -4.22
CA VAL A 7 -1.23 0.19 -4.70
C VAL A 7 -1.23 -0.76 -3.52
N LEU A 8 -2.40 -1.34 -3.25
CA LEU A 8 -2.63 -2.31 -2.20
C LEU A 8 -2.29 -3.73 -2.69
N PRO A 9 -1.75 -4.58 -1.81
CA PRO A 9 -1.60 -5.99 -2.09
C PRO A 9 -2.98 -6.67 -2.08
N TRP A 10 -3.12 -7.78 -2.80
CA TRP A 10 -4.43 -8.37 -3.10
C TRP A 10 -5.27 -8.72 -1.86
N HIS A 11 -4.64 -9.19 -0.77
CA HIS A 11 -5.34 -9.47 0.47
C HIS A 11 -5.93 -8.20 1.11
N LEU A 12 -5.26 -7.04 1.00
CA LEU A 12 -5.79 -5.77 1.49
C LEU A 12 -6.88 -5.22 0.57
N VAL A 13 -6.81 -5.44 -0.74
CA VAL A 13 -7.91 -5.11 -1.67
C VAL A 13 -9.18 -5.85 -1.30
N ARG A 14 -9.06 -7.16 -1.05
CA ARG A 14 -10.15 -8.03 -0.59
C ARG A 14 -10.71 -7.56 0.76
N LEU A 15 -9.84 -7.14 1.67
CA LEU A 15 -10.21 -6.70 3.01
C LEU A 15 -10.89 -5.32 3.01
N SER A 16 -10.41 -4.38 2.20
CA SER A 16 -10.95 -3.02 2.12
C SER A 16 -12.20 -2.91 1.26
N GLY A 17 -12.45 -3.88 0.38
CA GLY A 17 -13.50 -3.80 -0.62
C GLY A 17 -13.27 -2.68 -1.64
N SER A 18 -12.04 -2.24 -1.84
CA SER A 18 -11.70 -1.09 -2.71
C SER A 18 -12.02 -1.29 -4.20
N GLY A 19 -12.45 -2.48 -4.61
CA GLY A 19 -12.77 -2.81 -6.01
C GLY A 19 -11.55 -2.93 -6.93
N GLY A 20 -10.37 -2.53 -6.48
CA GLY A 20 -9.14 -2.56 -7.26
C GLY A 20 -7.87 -2.40 -6.42
N LYS A 21 -6.72 -2.69 -7.06
CA LYS A 21 -5.40 -2.60 -6.44
C LYS A 21 -4.95 -1.16 -6.21
N ALA A 22 -5.29 -0.24 -7.10
CA ALA A 22 -4.92 1.17 -6.98
C ALA A 22 -6.07 1.97 -6.33
N VAL A 23 -5.77 2.68 -5.25
CA VAL A 23 -6.68 3.56 -4.53
C VAL A 23 -6.08 4.95 -4.50
N ALA A 24 -6.84 5.95 -4.96
CA ALA A 24 -6.40 7.34 -4.90
C ALA A 24 -6.85 7.96 -3.57
N VAL A 25 -5.90 8.57 -2.86
CA VAL A 25 -6.16 9.23 -1.58
C VAL A 25 -5.67 10.66 -1.60
N ASP A 26 -6.50 11.56 -1.07
CA ASP A 26 -6.12 12.94 -0.83
C ASP A 26 -5.46 13.04 0.55
N VAL A 27 -4.18 13.40 0.54
CA VAL A 27 -3.40 13.49 1.78
C VAL A 27 -3.51 14.92 2.32
N PRO A 28 -4.06 15.12 3.53
CA PRO A 28 -4.12 16.44 4.15
C PRO A 28 -2.72 16.81 4.63
N ALA A 29 -1.97 17.49 3.78
CA ALA A 29 -0.66 18.03 4.09
C ALA A 29 -0.75 19.56 4.28
N PRO A 30 -0.33 20.10 5.43
CA PRO A 30 -0.17 21.54 5.58
C PRO A 30 0.92 22.06 4.61
N PRO A 31 0.77 23.28 4.08
CA PRO A 31 1.76 23.86 3.18
C PRO A 31 3.10 24.05 3.91
N GLY A 32 4.15 23.42 3.39
CA GLY A 32 5.52 23.51 3.94
C GLY A 32 5.94 22.33 4.81
N GLU A 33 5.04 21.39 5.13
CA GLU A 33 5.38 20.15 5.83
C GLU A 33 5.60 18.98 4.85
N GLU A 34 6.50 18.08 5.25
CA GLU A 34 6.87 16.92 4.45
C GLU A 34 5.89 15.78 4.69
N VAL A 35 5.19 15.37 3.65
CA VAL A 35 4.22 14.28 3.69
C VAL A 35 4.93 12.96 3.98
N THR A 36 4.43 12.23 4.96
CA THR A 36 4.98 10.94 5.38
C THR A 36 4.09 9.77 4.96
N LEU A 37 4.64 8.55 5.02
CA LEU A 37 3.87 7.33 4.81
C LEU A 37 2.73 7.23 5.83
N GLY A 38 2.93 7.71 7.06
CA GLY A 38 1.90 7.82 8.09
C GLY A 38 0.69 8.62 7.61
N ASP A 39 0.91 9.79 7.00
CA ASP A 39 -0.16 10.64 6.47
C ASP A 39 -0.97 9.95 5.36
N VAL A 40 -0.29 9.18 4.50
CA VAL A 40 -0.94 8.37 3.46
C VAL A 40 -1.77 7.24 4.09
N VAL A 41 -1.24 6.55 5.09
CA VAL A 41 -1.96 5.50 5.82
C VAL A 41 -3.17 6.07 6.55
N ASP A 42 -3.06 7.26 7.14
CA ASP A 42 -4.18 7.97 7.74
C ASP A 42 -5.22 8.38 6.70
N ALA A 43 -4.80 8.88 5.54
CA ALA A 43 -5.72 9.19 4.44
C ALA A 43 -6.45 7.94 3.91
N LEU A 44 -5.75 6.81 3.78
CA LEU A 44 -6.36 5.51 3.46
C LEU A 44 -7.33 5.07 4.55
N ALA A 45 -6.98 5.21 5.82
CA ALA A 45 -7.84 4.81 6.94
C ALA A 45 -9.12 5.65 7.02
N ARG A 46 -9.09 6.92 6.59
CA ARG A 46 -10.31 7.75 6.48
C ARG A 46 -11.28 7.21 5.43
N GLN A 47 -10.79 6.64 4.32
CA GLN A 47 -11.63 6.04 3.27
C GLN A 47 -12.00 4.59 3.58
N HIS A 48 -11.06 3.82 4.12
CA HIS A 48 -11.17 2.40 4.45
C HIS A 48 -10.61 2.15 5.86
N PRO A 49 -11.42 2.30 6.92
CA PRO A 49 -10.97 2.17 8.32
C PRO A 49 -10.23 0.85 8.63
N VAL A 50 -10.64 -0.23 7.94
CA VAL A 50 -10.02 -1.56 8.06
C VAL A 50 -8.56 -1.60 7.60
N LEU A 51 -8.15 -0.72 6.67
CA LEU A 51 -6.77 -0.65 6.20
C LEU A 51 -5.84 -0.05 7.25
N GLY A 52 -6.35 0.87 8.08
CA GLY A 52 -5.57 1.46 9.16
C GLY A 52 -5.00 0.38 10.07
N THR A 53 -5.84 -0.46 10.66
CA THR A 53 -5.42 -1.56 11.55
C THR A 53 -4.70 -2.69 10.82
N ALA A 54 -4.97 -2.89 9.54
CA ALA A 54 -4.26 -3.90 8.74
C ALA A 54 -2.82 -3.50 8.38
N LEU A 55 -2.55 -2.20 8.31
CA LEU A 55 -1.25 -1.64 7.93
C LEU A 55 -0.41 -1.23 9.13
N ARG A 56 -1.03 -0.77 10.23
CA ARG A 56 -0.33 -0.33 11.45
C ARG A 56 -0.74 -1.13 12.68
N GLU A 57 0.20 -1.36 13.58
CA GLU A 57 -0.03 -2.01 14.87
C GLU A 57 0.38 -1.08 16.02
N PRO A 58 -0.30 -1.15 17.18
CA PRO A 58 0.10 -0.39 18.34
C PRO A 58 1.44 -0.90 18.88
N ILE A 59 2.31 0.01 19.31
CA ILE A 59 3.61 -0.33 19.90
C ILE A 59 3.37 -0.77 21.36
N PRO A 60 3.68 -2.04 21.73
CA PRO A 60 3.22 -2.59 23.01
C PRO A 60 3.82 -1.97 24.29
N THR A 61 4.96 -1.25 24.26
CA THR A 61 5.56 -0.66 25.48
C THR A 61 6.59 0.47 25.20
N ALA A 62 6.41 1.59 25.93
CA ALA A 62 7.34 2.63 26.42
C ALA A 62 8.54 3.16 25.57
N GLY A 63 8.45 4.45 25.21
CA GLY A 63 9.53 5.36 24.78
C GLY A 63 9.00 6.80 24.82
N PRO A 64 9.84 7.86 24.97
CA PRO A 64 9.42 9.17 25.47
C PRO A 64 8.29 9.79 24.64
N ALA A 65 7.38 10.46 25.34
CA ALA A 65 6.21 11.14 24.82
C ALA A 65 6.50 11.89 23.50
N GLY A 66 5.93 11.41 22.41
CA GLY A 66 6.02 12.13 21.12
C GLY A 66 5.68 11.30 19.89
N SER A 67 6.00 10.01 19.86
CA SER A 67 5.67 9.16 18.71
C SER A 67 4.27 8.56 18.88
N SER A 68 3.34 8.96 18.02
CA SER A 68 2.00 8.37 17.94
C SER A 68 2.16 6.86 17.90
N GLY A 69 1.70 6.15 18.94
CA GLY A 69 2.14 4.79 19.34
C GLY A 69 1.79 3.66 18.38
N TRP A 70 2.05 3.85 17.09
CA TRP A 70 1.74 2.97 15.98
C TRP A 70 3.00 2.77 15.15
N ARG A 71 3.21 1.55 14.66
CA ARG A 71 4.25 1.23 13.68
C ARG A 71 3.66 0.50 12.49
N LEU A 72 4.33 0.60 11.34
CA LEU A 72 3.97 -0.22 10.17
C LEU A 72 4.16 -1.69 10.55
N ARG A 73 3.19 -2.54 10.19
CA ARG A 73 3.25 -3.96 10.52
C ARG A 73 4.46 -4.61 9.83
N PRO A 74 5.25 -5.45 10.51
CA PRO A 74 6.59 -5.86 10.07
C PRO A 74 6.63 -6.72 8.81
N TYR A 75 5.51 -7.33 8.42
CA TYR A 75 5.38 -8.09 7.19
C TYR A 75 4.82 -7.23 6.03
N ILE A 76 4.55 -5.94 6.24
CA ILE A 76 4.23 -4.98 5.18
C ILE A 76 5.52 -4.24 4.80
N ARG A 77 5.81 -4.23 3.50
CA ARG A 77 6.86 -3.42 2.89
C ARG A 77 6.22 -2.27 2.14
N ALA A 78 6.84 -1.10 2.20
CA ALA A 78 6.34 0.10 1.55
C ALA A 78 7.40 0.63 0.59
N PHE A 79 6.96 0.97 -0.62
CA PHE A 79 7.83 1.52 -1.66
C PHE A 79 7.19 2.76 -2.28
N ALA A 80 8.00 3.77 -2.56
CA ALA A 80 7.63 4.91 -3.39
C ALA A 80 8.44 4.83 -4.67
N GLY A 81 7.79 4.33 -5.73
CA GLY A 81 8.48 3.91 -6.95
C GLY A 81 9.57 2.88 -6.69
N THR A 82 10.84 3.28 -6.84
CA THR A 82 12.01 2.43 -6.58
C THR A 82 12.62 2.62 -5.18
N HIS A 83 12.10 3.58 -4.41
CA HIS A 83 12.60 3.90 -3.08
C HIS A 83 11.94 3.03 -2.01
N ASP A 84 12.72 2.33 -1.19
CA ASP A 84 12.21 1.55 -0.05
C ASP A 84 11.94 2.50 1.14
N LEU A 85 10.68 2.54 1.57
CA LEU A 85 10.22 3.28 2.74
C LEU A 85 10.08 2.38 3.98
N THR A 86 10.33 1.07 3.84
CA THR A 86 10.07 0.07 4.87
C THR A 86 10.92 0.33 6.11
N ALA A 87 12.20 0.70 5.92
CA ALA A 87 13.12 0.97 7.04
C ALA A 87 12.69 2.16 7.90
N SER A 88 12.21 3.23 7.27
CA SER A 88 11.75 4.45 7.95
C SER A 88 10.29 4.35 8.43
N GLY A 89 9.55 3.35 7.97
CA GLY A 89 8.20 3.04 8.45
C GLY A 89 7.22 4.20 8.24
N LEU A 90 6.39 4.48 9.25
CA LEU A 90 5.37 5.55 9.16
C LEU A 90 5.97 6.96 9.09
N GLU A 91 7.21 7.15 9.55
CA GLU A 91 7.92 8.43 9.49
C GLU A 91 8.66 8.65 8.16
N ALA A 92 8.56 7.68 7.23
CA ALA A 92 9.20 7.76 5.92
C ALA A 92 8.60 8.89 5.09
N ARG A 93 9.45 9.82 4.62
CA ARG A 93 9.04 10.94 3.77
C ARG A 93 8.74 10.46 2.36
N LEU A 94 7.62 10.94 1.80
CA LEU A 94 7.26 10.63 0.42
C LEU A 94 8.12 11.47 -0.54
N PRO A 95 8.70 10.84 -1.58
CA PRO A 95 9.35 11.58 -2.67
C PRO A 95 8.33 12.39 -3.46
N ARG A 96 8.79 13.49 -4.07
CA ARG A 96 7.94 14.39 -4.86
C ARG A 96 7.18 13.68 -5.97
N GLU A 97 7.80 12.67 -6.59
CA GLU A 97 7.18 11.86 -7.64
C GLU A 97 5.86 11.22 -7.21
N CYS A 98 5.73 10.83 -5.93
CA CYS A 98 4.47 10.30 -5.40
C CYS A 98 3.45 11.39 -5.06
N LEU A 99 3.92 12.55 -4.62
CA LEU A 99 3.07 13.71 -4.30
C LEU A 99 2.49 14.37 -5.56
N ASP A 100 3.25 14.36 -6.64
CA ASP A 100 2.85 14.82 -7.97
C ASP A 100 1.97 13.80 -8.70
N GLY A 101 1.80 12.60 -8.13
CA GLY A 101 0.99 11.52 -8.70
C GLY A 101 1.64 10.78 -9.87
N ASN A 102 2.94 11.00 -10.10
CA ASN A 102 3.70 10.38 -11.20
C ASN A 102 4.08 8.93 -10.87
N GLU A 103 4.41 8.64 -9.61
CA GLU A 103 4.69 7.28 -9.13
C GLU A 103 3.74 6.88 -8.00
N PRO A 104 3.25 5.63 -7.96
CA PRO A 104 2.41 5.16 -6.88
C PRO A 104 3.23 4.75 -5.64
N VAL A 105 2.60 4.87 -4.47
CA VAL A 105 3.07 4.21 -3.24
C VAL A 105 2.61 2.76 -3.26
N ARG A 106 3.53 1.80 -3.27
CA ARG A 106 3.22 0.36 -3.32
C ARG A 106 3.38 -0.26 -1.94
N LEU A 107 2.30 -0.88 -1.47
CA LEU A 107 2.31 -1.70 -0.25
C LEU A 107 2.39 -3.17 -0.66
N VAL A 108 3.38 -3.88 -0.14
CA VAL A 108 3.65 -5.28 -0.45
C VAL A 108 3.62 -6.09 0.85
N GLY A 109 2.71 -7.04 0.95
CA GLY A 109 2.74 -8.00 2.06
C GLY A 109 3.76 -9.11 1.77
N ALA A 110 4.76 -9.25 2.63
CA ALA A 110 5.68 -10.36 2.64
C ALA A 110 4.95 -11.63 3.10
N ILE A 111 4.48 -12.41 2.13
CA ILE A 111 4.04 -13.81 2.16
C ILE A 111 3.00 -14.20 3.24
N ALA A 112 1.75 -14.31 2.83
CA ALA A 112 0.97 -15.53 3.07
C ALA A 112 0.63 -16.10 1.69
N GLY A 113 1.20 -17.27 1.34
CA GLY A 113 1.09 -17.86 0.01
C GLY A 113 -0.36 -18.14 -0.40
N GLY A 114 -0.67 -17.81 -1.65
CA GLY A 114 -1.98 -18.11 -2.25
C GLY A 114 -2.21 -17.23 -3.47
N SER A 115 -1.65 -17.59 -4.62
CA SER A 115 -1.98 -16.97 -5.91
C SER A 115 -3.41 -17.37 -6.30
N PRO A 116 -4.39 -16.46 -6.41
CA PRO A 116 -5.62 -16.79 -7.10
C PRO A 116 -5.39 -16.66 -8.61
N GLY A 117 -5.40 -17.80 -9.31
CA GLY A 117 -5.59 -17.85 -10.76
C GLY A 117 -4.39 -17.48 -11.62
N SER A 118 -3.48 -18.44 -11.82
CA SER A 118 -2.96 -18.60 -13.17
C SER A 118 -4.12 -19.12 -14.01
N GLU A 119 -4.67 -18.29 -14.90
CA GLU A 119 -5.59 -18.78 -15.93
C GLU A 119 -4.89 -19.92 -16.69
N PRO A 120 -5.48 -21.12 -16.78
CA PRO A 120 -4.94 -22.15 -17.64
C PRO A 120 -5.06 -21.65 -19.08
N GLY A 121 -3.90 -21.39 -19.68
CA GLY A 121 -3.78 -20.90 -21.04
C GLY A 121 -4.67 -21.68 -21.99
N SER A 122 -5.39 -20.94 -22.83
CA SER A 122 -6.17 -21.41 -23.96
C SER A 122 -5.42 -22.53 -24.69
N ARG A 123 -5.87 -23.77 -24.51
CA ARG A 123 -5.48 -24.89 -25.37
C ARG A 123 -6.09 -24.57 -26.74
N LYS A 124 -5.28 -23.97 -27.62
CA LYS A 124 -5.62 -23.85 -29.03
C LYS A 124 -5.72 -25.27 -29.57
N GLU A 125 -6.96 -25.72 -29.72
CA GLU A 125 -7.27 -26.99 -30.36
C GLU A 125 -6.74 -26.92 -31.80
N MET A 126 -5.64 -27.63 -32.03
CA MET A 126 -5.06 -27.85 -33.33
C MET A 126 -5.85 -28.97 -34.00
N ALA A 127 -6.86 -28.58 -34.76
CA ALA A 127 -7.50 -29.44 -35.74
C ALA A 127 -6.44 -29.88 -36.75
N ALA A 128 -6.16 -31.18 -36.78
CA ALA A 128 -5.43 -31.79 -37.88
C ALA A 128 -6.36 -31.91 -39.08
N PRO A 129 -6.00 -31.43 -40.28
CA PRO A 129 -6.60 -31.93 -41.50
C PRO A 129 -6.07 -33.35 -41.76
N GLY A 130 -6.98 -34.23 -42.23
CA GLY A 130 -6.77 -35.66 -42.28
C GLY A 130 -5.89 -36.16 -43.41
N GLU A 131 -5.79 -37.49 -43.46
CA GLU A 131 -5.90 -38.32 -44.67
C GLU A 131 -6.27 -39.76 -44.26
#